data_AF-A0A0V1PTV0-F1
#
_entry.id   AF-A0A0V1PTV0-F1
#
_cell.length_a   1.000
_cell.length_b   1.000
_cell.length_c   1.000
_cell.angle_alpha   90.00
_cell.angle_beta   90.00
_cell.angle_gamma   90.00
#
_symmetry.space_group_name_H-M   'P 1'
#
loop_
_entity.id
_entity.type
_entity.pdbx_description
1 polymer ?
#
loop_
_entity_poly.entity_id
_entity_poly.type
_entity_poly.pdbx_seq_one_letter_code
_entity_poly.pdbx_strand_id
1 'polypeptide(L)'
;MSFLKFLFKNNDIGEDIPGTIHLIDVDRVSIISNLDSGKGNQNIMLHPRPSSNPNDPLRWLYRKKKLQLFLLTFWAFIQNISSVWTGPVYDTWVEEFNCTYNQLNIASGLVFVAIAVGCTALQPIALKYGKRIVYIGCTVLQIIGNIVYSQAHNVETTYIASALVGFAAAPIYSLVEISSTDIFFQHERAENISWLVLALQSGCSLGPLAAGLLPKALIGDGAVILWL
;
A
#
# COMPACT_ATOMS: atom_id res chain seq x y z
N MET A 1 51.42 0.50 -19.37
CA MET A 1 51.21 -0.74 -18.58
C MET A 1 51.28 -0.55 -17.04
N SER A 2 51.48 0.68 -16.52
CA SER A 2 51.54 0.97 -15.07
C SER A 2 50.21 1.47 -14.48
N PHE A 3 49.38 2.15 -15.27
CA PHE A 3 48.09 2.71 -14.82
C PHE A 3 47.00 1.63 -14.62
N LEU A 4 47.00 0.58 -15.45
CA LEU A 4 46.10 -0.57 -15.30
C LEU A 4 46.40 -1.40 -14.04
N LYS A 5 47.66 -1.43 -13.57
CA LYS A 5 48.00 -2.08 -12.29
C LYS A 5 47.57 -1.26 -11.08
N PHE A 6 47.28 0.03 -11.22
CA PHE A 6 46.72 0.84 -10.13
C PHE A 6 45.21 0.60 -9.95
N LEU A 7 44.49 0.33 -11.05
CA LEU A 7 43.07 -0.03 -11.03
C LEU A 7 42.78 -1.41 -10.43
N PHE A 8 43.75 -2.33 -10.41
CA PHE A 8 43.58 -3.71 -9.92
C PHE A 8 44.38 -4.05 -8.65
N LYS A 9 44.98 -3.05 -7.97
CA LYS A 9 45.86 -3.28 -6.80
C LYS A 9 45.20 -3.03 -5.43
N ASN A 10 43.92 -2.69 -5.38
CA ASN A 10 43.15 -2.66 -4.13
C ASN A 10 42.13 -3.79 -4.14
N ASN A 11 42.61 -4.99 -3.77
CA ASN A 11 41.83 -6.23 -3.71
C ASN A 11 41.35 -6.54 -2.28
N ASP A 12 41.06 -5.52 -1.45
CA ASP A 12 40.79 -5.65 -0.01
C ASP A 12 39.54 -4.90 0.50
N ILE A 13 38.58 -4.57 -0.36
CA ILE A 13 37.28 -4.08 0.10
C ILE A 13 36.24 -4.79 -0.74
N GLY A 14 35.41 -5.61 -0.09
CA GLY A 14 34.27 -6.27 -0.71
C GLY A 14 33.57 -5.30 -1.66
N GLU A 15 33.45 -5.73 -2.91
CA GLU A 15 32.93 -4.94 -4.02
C GLU A 15 31.44 -4.66 -3.74
N ASP A 16 31.16 -3.60 -2.98
CA ASP A 16 29.81 -3.07 -2.78
C ASP A 16 29.37 -2.43 -4.10
N ILE A 17 28.97 -3.29 -5.04
CA ILE A 17 28.29 -2.87 -6.27
C ILE A 17 27.02 -2.15 -5.82
N PRO A 18 26.84 -0.85 -6.12
CA PRO A 18 25.67 -0.11 -5.66
C PRO A 18 24.40 -0.78 -6.18
N GLY A 19 23.60 -1.35 -5.27
CA GLY A 19 22.37 -2.09 -5.58
C GLY A 19 22.40 -3.59 -5.26
N THR A 20 23.55 -4.18 -4.93
CA THR A 20 23.65 -5.59 -4.54
C THR A 20 23.78 -5.73 -3.03
N ILE A 21 22.96 -6.58 -2.41
CA ILE A 21 23.04 -6.90 -0.97
C ILE A 21 23.60 -8.31 -0.85
N HIS A 22 24.78 -8.46 -0.24
CA HIS A 22 25.37 -9.77 0.05
C HIS A 22 24.58 -10.49 1.16
N LEU A 23 23.74 -11.46 0.79
CA LEU A 23 22.94 -12.25 1.75
C LEU A 23 23.75 -13.39 2.41
N ILE A 24 24.94 -13.68 1.90
CA ILE A 24 25.83 -14.75 2.34
C ILE A 24 27.22 -14.15 2.56
N ASP A 25 27.72 -14.27 3.78
CA ASP A 25 29.08 -13.89 4.17
C ASP A 25 30.04 -15.03 3.80
N VAL A 26 30.68 -14.94 2.63
CA VAL A 26 31.57 -15.98 2.09
C VAL A 26 32.83 -16.12 2.95
N ASP A 27 33.26 -15.05 3.63
CA ASP A 27 34.49 -15.07 4.44
C ASP A 27 34.30 -15.85 5.74
N ARG A 28 33.10 -15.79 6.36
CA ARG A 28 32.76 -16.65 7.51
C ARG A 28 32.49 -18.11 7.17
N VAL A 29 32.10 -18.42 5.93
CA VAL A 29 31.88 -19.81 5.49
C VAL A 29 33.17 -20.64 5.55
N SER A 30 34.33 -20.02 5.32
CA SER A 30 35.64 -20.70 5.41
C SER A 30 36.06 -21.03 6.85
N ILE A 31 35.65 -20.21 7.83
CA ILE A 31 36.02 -20.37 9.24
C ILE A 31 35.04 -21.33 9.96
N ILE A 32 33.76 -21.30 9.60
CA ILE A 32 32.71 -22.11 10.25
C ILE A 32 32.65 -23.54 9.68
N SER A 33 33.00 -23.75 8.41
CA SER A 33 33.03 -25.10 7.80
C SER A 33 34.01 -26.06 8.47
N ASN A 34 35.02 -25.55 9.20
CA ASN A 34 35.96 -26.37 9.96
C ASN A 34 35.55 -26.61 11.43
N LEU A 35 34.48 -25.99 11.94
CA LEU A 35 34.16 -26.03 13.37
C LEU A 35 32.75 -26.52 13.75
N ASP A 36 31.78 -26.56 12.84
CA ASP A 36 30.40 -26.96 13.23
C ASP A 36 29.71 -27.89 12.22
N SER A 37 30.02 -29.18 12.33
CA SER A 37 29.10 -30.25 11.93
C SER A 37 28.07 -30.46 13.05
N GLY A 38 27.14 -29.51 13.23
CA GLY A 38 26.17 -29.58 14.32
C GLY A 38 25.11 -28.50 14.29
N LYS A 39 23.94 -28.83 13.69
CA LYS A 39 22.69 -28.04 13.59
C LYS A 39 22.64 -27.03 12.43
N GLY A 40 21.89 -27.44 11.40
CA GLY A 40 21.64 -26.65 10.20
C GLY A 40 20.87 -25.35 10.43
N ASN A 41 21.02 -24.46 9.44
CA ASN A 41 20.33 -23.18 9.22
C ASN A 41 20.88 -21.93 9.93
N GLN A 42 22.18 -21.61 9.80
CA GLN A 42 22.72 -20.29 10.22
C GLN A 42 23.60 -19.58 9.17
N ASN A 43 23.39 -19.82 7.87
CA ASN A 43 24.19 -19.19 6.79
C ASN A 43 23.46 -18.07 6.02
N ILE A 44 22.39 -17.48 6.59
CA ILE A 44 21.68 -16.35 5.96
C ILE A 44 21.91 -15.11 6.81
N MET A 45 22.59 -14.13 6.24
CA MET A 45 22.77 -12.83 6.87
C MET A 45 21.44 -12.06 6.81
N LEU A 46 20.84 -11.79 7.98
CA LEU A 46 19.58 -11.08 8.08
C LEU A 46 19.81 -9.59 7.77
N HIS A 47 19.24 -9.11 6.67
CA HIS A 47 19.21 -7.71 6.27
C HIS A 47 17.77 -7.17 6.37
N PRO A 48 17.54 -6.04 7.07
CA PRO A 48 18.47 -5.26 7.91
C PRO A 48 18.92 -6.01 9.18
N ARG A 49 20.12 -5.68 9.68
CA ARG A 49 20.65 -6.26 10.93
C ARG A 49 19.76 -5.82 12.09
N PRO A 50 19.20 -6.75 12.90
CA PRO A 50 18.35 -6.40 14.03
C PRO A 50 19.13 -5.55 15.03
N SER A 51 18.55 -4.43 15.44
CA SER A 51 19.14 -3.54 16.44
C SER A 51 19.08 -4.17 17.83
N SER A 52 19.95 -3.73 18.73
CA SER A 52 19.98 -4.17 20.14
C SER A 52 18.81 -3.65 20.97
N ASN A 53 17.89 -2.86 20.38
CA ASN A 53 16.75 -2.29 21.07
C ASN A 53 15.63 -3.33 21.22
N PRO A 54 15.13 -3.64 22.44
CA PRO A 54 14.04 -4.60 22.65
C PRO A 54 12.71 -4.22 21.96
N ASN A 55 12.54 -2.96 21.54
CA ASN A 55 11.38 -2.49 20.80
C ASN A 55 11.53 -2.54 19.27
N ASP A 56 12.57 -3.20 18.76
CA ASP A 56 12.76 -3.36 17.32
C ASP A 56 11.63 -4.23 16.71
N PRO A 57 10.85 -3.72 15.73
CA PRO A 57 9.83 -4.50 15.04
C PRO A 57 10.39 -5.78 14.39
N LEU A 58 11.69 -5.81 14.08
CA LEU A 58 12.37 -7.00 13.55
C LEU A 58 12.45 -8.16 14.57
N ARG A 59 12.37 -7.89 15.88
CA ARG A 59 12.48 -8.90 16.95
C ARG A 59 11.14 -9.36 17.52
N TRP A 60 10.01 -8.80 17.07
CA TRP A 60 8.70 -9.20 17.56
C TRP A 60 8.37 -10.68 17.28
N LEU A 61 7.56 -11.29 18.16
CA LEU A 61 7.00 -12.62 17.93
C LEU A 61 6.33 -12.66 16.55
N TYR A 62 6.55 -13.74 15.81
CA TYR A 62 5.99 -13.94 14.47
C TYR A 62 4.46 -13.75 14.41
N ARG A 63 3.74 -14.13 15.48
CA ARG A 63 2.30 -13.89 15.61
C ARG A 63 1.93 -12.39 15.65
N LYS A 64 2.72 -11.57 16.35
CA LYS A 64 2.50 -10.12 16.42
C LYS A 64 2.76 -9.46 15.06
N LYS A 65 3.82 -9.89 14.36
CA LYS A 65 4.13 -9.42 13.00
C LYS A 65 3.00 -9.73 12.02
N LYS A 66 2.51 -10.98 12.01
CA LYS A 66 1.39 -11.40 11.16
C LYS A 66 0.09 -10.69 11.50
N LEU A 67 -0.21 -10.48 12.78
CA LEU A 67 -1.40 -9.75 13.19
C LEU A 67 -1.35 -8.29 12.70
N GLN A 68 -0.19 -7.63 12.81
CA GLN A 68 -0.03 -6.26 12.32
C GLN A 68 -0.13 -6.17 10.80
N LEU A 69 0.47 -7.12 10.08
CA LEU A 69 0.31 -7.21 8.63
C LEU A 69 -1.17 -7.41 8.25
N PHE A 70 -1.86 -8.33 8.93
CA PHE A 70 -3.27 -8.58 8.69
C PHE A 70 -4.13 -7.33 8.91
N LEU A 71 -3.92 -6.60 10.02
CA LEU A 71 -4.61 -5.34 10.31
C LEU A 71 -4.36 -4.29 9.21
N LEU A 72 -3.12 -4.16 8.75
CA LEU A 72 -2.74 -3.21 7.71
C LEU A 72 -3.38 -3.56 6.36
N THR A 73 -3.33 -4.84 5.99
CA THR A 73 -3.94 -5.38 4.78
C THR A 73 -5.45 -5.25 4.81
N PHE A 74 -6.09 -5.52 5.95
CA PHE A 74 -7.53 -5.36 6.13
C PHE A 74 -7.98 -3.90 6.06
N TRP A 75 -7.20 -2.98 6.64
CA TRP A 75 -7.44 -1.54 6.51
C TRP A 75 -7.33 -1.08 5.05
N ALA A 76 -6.28 -1.50 4.34
CA ALA A 76 -6.08 -1.16 2.93
C ALA A 76 -7.20 -1.72 2.04
N PHE A 77 -7.68 -2.93 2.33
CA PHE A 77 -8.81 -3.55 1.65
C PHE A 77 -10.10 -2.71 1.77
N ILE A 78 -10.47 -2.33 3.00
CA ILE A 78 -11.68 -1.51 3.24
C ILE A 78 -11.57 -0.16 2.53
N GLN A 79 -10.41 0.50 2.64
CA GLN A 79 -10.19 1.80 2.01
C GLN A 79 -10.26 1.72 0.48
N ASN A 80 -9.73 0.65 -0.11
CA ASN A 80 -9.77 0.45 -1.56
C ASN A 80 -11.21 0.23 -2.06
N ILE A 81 -12.00 -0.61 -1.38
CA ILE A 81 -13.43 -0.81 -1.69
C ILE A 81 -14.18 0.52 -1.67
N SER A 82 -13.96 1.32 -0.63
CA SER A 82 -14.63 2.62 -0.47
C SER A 82 -14.24 3.63 -1.54
N SER A 83 -13.07 3.48 -2.16
CA SER A 83 -12.57 4.43 -3.17
C SER A 83 -12.96 4.02 -4.59
N VAL A 84 -13.10 2.72 -4.85
CA VAL A 84 -13.33 2.16 -6.18
C VAL A 84 -14.65 1.38 -6.20
N TRP A 85 -15.77 2.09 -6.32
CA TRP A 85 -17.10 1.48 -6.43
C TRP A 85 -17.99 2.13 -7.50
N THR A 86 -17.59 3.29 -8.02
CA THR A 86 -18.49 4.18 -8.79
C THR A 86 -18.84 3.67 -10.18
N GLY A 87 -17.98 2.83 -10.80
CA GLY A 87 -18.11 2.41 -12.21
C GLY A 87 -19.48 1.86 -12.63
N PRO A 88 -20.08 0.90 -11.91
CA PRO A 88 -21.39 0.33 -12.25
C PRO A 88 -22.58 1.28 -12.06
N VAL A 89 -22.39 2.41 -11.39
CA VAL A 89 -23.44 3.38 -11.03
C VAL A 89 -23.49 4.54 -12.03
N TYR A 90 -22.68 4.48 -13.09
CA TYR A 90 -22.58 5.59 -14.06
C TYR A 90 -23.87 5.78 -14.85
N ASP A 91 -24.54 4.70 -15.23
CA ASP A 91 -25.80 4.79 -15.98
C ASP A 91 -26.86 5.54 -15.16
N THR A 92 -27.00 5.23 -13.86
CA THR A 92 -27.93 5.92 -12.97
C THR A 92 -27.57 7.39 -12.75
N TRP A 93 -26.27 7.72 -12.67
CA TRP A 93 -25.83 9.12 -12.51
C TRP A 93 -25.97 9.96 -13.79
N VAL A 94 -25.86 9.33 -14.96
CA VAL A 94 -26.14 9.99 -16.24
C VAL A 94 -27.61 10.40 -16.31
N GLU A 95 -28.51 9.52 -15.89
CA GLU A 95 -29.95 9.79 -15.86
C GLU A 95 -30.33 10.85 -14.79
N GLU A 96 -29.76 10.75 -13.58
CA GLU A 96 -30.12 11.63 -12.46
C GLU A 96 -29.49 13.02 -12.56
N PHE A 97 -28.18 13.09 -12.86
CA PHE A 97 -27.46 14.38 -12.95
C PHE A 97 -27.54 15.01 -14.34
N ASN A 98 -28.23 14.37 -15.30
CA ASN A 98 -28.28 14.80 -16.71
C ASN A 98 -26.88 15.12 -17.28
N CYS A 99 -25.91 14.26 -16.98
CA CYS A 99 -24.50 14.47 -17.30
C CYS A 99 -24.00 13.53 -18.40
N THR A 100 -22.83 13.80 -18.96
CA THR A 100 -22.21 12.92 -19.97
C THR A 100 -21.25 11.92 -19.33
N TYR A 101 -21.10 10.72 -19.92
CA TYR A 101 -20.08 9.75 -19.49
C TYR A 101 -18.66 10.34 -19.46
N ASN A 102 -18.34 11.29 -20.35
CA ASN A 102 -17.06 11.98 -20.34
C ASN A 102 -16.84 12.79 -19.06
N GLN A 103 -17.87 13.46 -18.55
CA GLN A 103 -17.77 14.19 -17.28
C GLN A 103 -17.53 13.24 -16.11
N LEU A 104 -18.18 12.08 -16.07
CA LEU A 104 -17.94 11.07 -15.04
C LEU A 104 -16.54 10.45 -15.13
N ASN A 105 -16.03 10.23 -16.35
CA ASN A 105 -14.65 9.77 -16.55
C ASN A 105 -13.62 10.80 -16.07
N ILE A 106 -13.90 12.10 -16.22
CA ILE A 106 -13.05 13.16 -15.65
C ILE A 106 -13.06 13.07 -14.12
N ALA A 107 -14.21 12.77 -13.48
CA ALA A 107 -14.27 12.57 -12.02
C ALA A 107 -13.35 11.43 -11.59
N SER A 108 -13.40 10.27 -12.26
CA SER A 108 -12.48 9.15 -12.00
C SER A 108 -11.02 9.52 -12.21
N GLY A 109 -10.72 10.23 -13.29
CA GLY A 109 -9.37 10.71 -13.56
C GLY A 109 -8.85 11.60 -12.42
N LEU A 110 -9.72 12.45 -11.88
CA LEU A 110 -9.40 13.33 -10.76
C LEU A 110 -9.07 12.54 -9.47
N VAL A 111 -9.71 11.40 -9.22
CA VAL A 111 -9.34 10.49 -8.12
C VAL A 111 -7.88 10.08 -8.24
N PHE A 112 -7.44 9.61 -9.42
CA PHE A 112 -6.07 9.15 -9.63
C PHE A 112 -5.05 10.28 -9.56
N VAL A 113 -5.39 11.48 -10.06
CA VAL A 113 -4.54 12.66 -9.93
C VAL A 113 -4.40 13.05 -8.45
N ALA A 114 -5.48 13.04 -7.69
CA ALA A 114 -5.47 13.33 -6.26
C ALA A 114 -4.68 12.28 -5.47
N ILE A 115 -4.74 10.99 -5.84
CA ILE A 115 -3.89 9.93 -5.29
C ILE A 115 -2.42 10.26 -5.53
N ALA A 116 -2.04 10.61 -6.77
CA ALA A 116 -0.64 10.91 -7.11
C ALA A 116 -0.08 12.09 -6.29
N VAL A 117 -0.85 13.16 -6.18
CA VAL A 117 -0.50 14.34 -5.36
C VAL A 117 -0.43 13.95 -3.87
N GLY A 118 -1.41 13.18 -3.39
CA GLY A 118 -1.46 12.67 -2.02
C GLY A 118 -0.26 11.81 -1.67
N CYS A 119 0.19 10.93 -2.56
CA CYS A 119 1.37 10.10 -2.35
C CYS A 119 2.63 10.95 -2.16
N THR A 120 2.77 12.03 -2.92
CA THR A 120 3.95 12.90 -2.83
C THR A 120 3.93 13.76 -1.54
N ALA A 121 2.75 14.22 -1.13
CA ALA A 121 2.59 15.07 0.05
C ALA A 121 2.59 14.30 1.37
N LEU A 122 1.90 13.16 1.44
CA LEU A 122 1.72 12.39 2.68
C LEU A 122 2.95 11.58 3.06
N GLN A 123 3.81 11.24 2.09
CA GLN A 123 5.04 10.49 2.32
C GLN A 123 6.03 11.20 3.27
N PRO A 124 6.43 12.47 3.05
CA PRO A 124 7.28 13.19 3.99
C PRO A 124 6.60 13.48 5.33
N ILE A 125 5.27 13.67 5.33
CA ILE A 125 4.48 13.86 6.56
C ILE A 125 4.54 12.61 7.44
N ALA A 126 4.40 11.42 6.83
CA ALA A 126 4.49 10.16 7.55
C ALA A 126 5.87 9.91 8.16
N LEU A 127 6.93 10.36 7.49
CA LEU A 127 8.30 10.26 8.00
C LEU A 127 8.53 11.21 9.20
N LYS A 128 7.97 12.43 9.16
CA LYS A 128 8.19 13.45 10.20
C LYS A 128 7.31 13.28 11.44
N TYR A 129 6.01 13.01 11.24
CA TYR A 129 5.01 12.94 12.31
C TYR A 129 4.63 11.52 12.70
N GLY A 130 5.14 10.53 11.98
CA GLY A 130 4.86 9.12 12.20
C GLY A 130 3.66 8.62 11.39
N LYS A 131 3.73 7.34 11.02
CA LYS A 131 2.79 6.70 10.08
C LYS A 131 1.36 6.59 10.64
N ARG A 132 1.21 6.41 11.96
CA ARG A 132 -0.09 6.21 12.61
C ARG A 132 -1.03 7.41 12.45
N ILE A 133 -0.49 8.62 12.54
CA ILE A 133 -1.29 9.85 12.41
C ILE A 133 -1.84 9.96 10.98
N VAL A 134 -1.02 9.60 9.99
CA VAL A 134 -1.42 9.61 8.58
C VAL A 134 -2.54 8.61 8.31
N TYR A 135 -2.44 7.38 8.83
CA TYR A 135 -3.51 6.38 8.67
C TYR A 135 -4.85 6.84 9.25
N ILE A 136 -4.84 7.40 10.46
CA ILE A 136 -6.06 7.87 11.11
C ILE A 136 -6.60 9.11 10.39
N GLY A 137 -5.74 10.06 10.05
CA GLY A 137 -6.13 11.29 9.33
C GLY A 137 -6.76 10.99 7.97
N CYS A 138 -6.16 10.10 7.20
CA CYS A 138 -6.71 9.66 5.91
C CYS A 138 -8.00 8.87 6.07
N THR A 139 -8.15 8.06 7.13
CA THR A 139 -9.42 7.38 7.41
C THR A 139 -10.54 8.38 7.69
N VAL A 140 -10.27 9.45 8.46
CA VAL A 140 -11.25 10.51 8.73
C VAL A 140 -11.57 11.29 7.45
N LEU A 141 -10.57 11.63 6.65
CA LEU A 141 -10.77 12.30 5.36
C LEU A 141 -11.60 11.44 4.39
N GLN A 142 -11.39 10.13 4.39
CA GLN A 142 -12.19 9.20 3.58
C GLN A 142 -13.65 9.22 4.01
N ILE A 143 -13.93 9.20 5.32
CA ILE A 143 -15.30 9.25 5.84
C ILE A 143 -15.97 10.56 5.41
N ILE A 144 -15.26 11.70 5.52
CA ILE A 144 -15.78 12.99 5.06
C ILE A 144 -16.03 12.98 3.56
N GLY A 145 -15.09 12.45 2.76
CA GLY A 145 -15.23 12.32 1.31
C GLY A 145 -16.44 11.48 0.91
N ASN A 146 -16.70 10.39 1.63
CA ASN A 146 -17.88 9.54 1.42
C ASN A 146 -19.19 10.27 1.79
N ILE A 147 -19.20 11.07 2.86
CA ILE A 147 -20.37 11.88 3.24
C ILE A 147 -20.66 12.94 2.16
N VAL A 148 -19.62 13.55 1.58
CA VAL A 148 -19.76 14.50 0.48
C VAL A 148 -20.27 13.79 -0.78
N TYR A 149 -19.75 12.60 -1.08
CA TYR A 149 -20.29 11.74 -2.14
C TYR A 149 -21.78 11.44 -1.91
N SER A 150 -22.18 11.25 -0.66
CA SER A 150 -23.58 10.97 -0.31
C SER A 150 -24.56 12.12 -0.54
N GLN A 151 -24.06 13.34 -0.61
CA GLN A 151 -24.87 14.55 -0.81
C GLN A 151 -24.62 15.15 -2.20
N ALA A 152 -23.89 14.45 -3.07
CA ALA A 152 -23.57 14.93 -4.40
C ALA A 152 -24.80 14.81 -5.30
N HIS A 153 -25.41 15.96 -5.62
CA HIS A 153 -26.51 16.06 -6.59
C HIS A 153 -26.08 16.69 -7.92
N ASN A 154 -24.80 17.11 -8.02
CA ASN A 154 -24.24 17.77 -9.19
C ASN A 154 -22.88 17.17 -9.57
N VAL A 155 -22.51 17.28 -10.85
CA VAL A 155 -21.21 16.82 -11.36
C VAL A 155 -20.04 17.51 -10.66
N GLU A 156 -20.16 18.80 -10.37
CA GLU A 156 -19.12 19.58 -9.70
C GLU A 156 -18.86 19.09 -8.27
N THR A 157 -19.94 18.75 -7.54
CA THR A 157 -19.81 18.18 -6.19
C THR A 157 -19.17 16.80 -6.23
N THR A 158 -19.44 16.01 -7.28
CA THR A 158 -18.78 14.73 -7.52
C THR A 158 -17.28 14.90 -7.75
N TYR A 159 -16.84 15.94 -8.47
CA TYR A 159 -15.40 16.24 -8.63
C TYR A 159 -14.71 16.54 -7.31
N ILE A 160 -15.32 17.37 -6.46
CA ILE A 160 -14.76 17.70 -5.15
C ILE A 160 -14.69 16.43 -4.29
N ALA A 161 -15.75 15.61 -4.29
CA ALA A 161 -15.80 14.36 -3.55
C ALA A 161 -14.72 13.37 -4.05
N SER A 162 -14.57 13.23 -5.38
CA SER A 162 -13.52 12.42 -6.03
C SER A 162 -12.12 12.84 -5.61
N ALA A 163 -11.84 14.15 -5.59
CA ALA A 163 -10.53 14.66 -5.18
C ALA A 163 -10.24 14.37 -3.70
N LEU A 164 -11.24 14.55 -2.81
CA LEU A 164 -11.09 14.27 -1.39
C LEU A 164 -10.85 12.78 -1.11
N VAL A 165 -11.64 11.90 -1.73
CA VAL A 165 -11.49 10.44 -1.62
C VAL A 165 -10.15 10.00 -2.21
N GLY A 166 -9.76 10.51 -3.37
CA GLY A 166 -8.46 10.19 -3.98
C GLY A 166 -7.28 10.60 -3.09
N PHE A 167 -7.32 11.79 -2.49
CA PHE A 167 -6.28 12.23 -1.56
C PHE A 167 -6.24 11.37 -0.30
N ALA A 168 -7.40 10.97 0.23
CA ALA A 168 -7.50 10.08 1.39
C ALA A 168 -6.99 8.66 1.10
N ALA A 169 -7.18 8.16 -0.13
CA ALA A 169 -6.74 6.83 -0.56
C ALA A 169 -5.22 6.74 -0.83
N ALA A 170 -4.52 7.85 -0.95
CA ALA A 170 -3.10 7.88 -1.29
C ALA A 170 -2.17 7.00 -0.42
N PRO A 171 -2.30 6.91 0.93
CA PRO A 171 -1.43 6.06 1.74
C PRO A 171 -1.51 4.57 1.41
N ILE A 172 -2.58 4.10 0.76
CA ILE A 172 -2.76 2.70 0.34
C ILE A 172 -1.66 2.28 -0.64
N TYR A 173 -1.24 3.19 -1.53
CA TYR A 173 -0.30 2.90 -2.61
C TYR A 173 1.16 3.16 -2.27
N SER A 174 1.46 3.90 -1.21
CA SER A 174 2.85 4.23 -0.84
C SER A 174 3.18 3.86 0.60
N LEU A 175 2.41 4.37 1.57
CA LEU A 175 2.74 4.22 2.98
C LEU A 175 2.56 2.79 3.50
N VAL A 176 1.52 2.10 3.00
CA VAL A 176 1.20 0.72 3.37
C VAL A 176 2.33 -0.24 2.97
N GLU A 177 2.89 -0.09 1.77
CA GLU A 177 4.02 -0.90 1.33
C GLU A 177 5.22 -0.68 2.24
N ILE A 178 5.59 0.57 2.48
CA ILE A 178 6.74 0.94 3.33
C ILE A 178 6.54 0.45 4.77
N SER A 179 5.31 0.49 5.28
CA SER A 179 5.00 -0.04 6.62
C SER A 179 5.14 -1.55 6.70
N SER A 180 4.79 -2.28 5.65
CA SER A 180 5.03 -3.72 5.57
C SER A 180 6.53 -4.03 5.51
N THR A 181 7.29 -3.23 4.76
CA THR A 181 8.72 -3.49 4.51
C THR A 181 9.60 -3.26 5.74
N ASP A 182 9.14 -2.46 6.69
CA ASP A 182 9.89 -2.16 7.93
C ASP A 182 9.77 -3.25 9.00
N ILE A 183 8.85 -4.22 8.84
CA ILE A 183 8.55 -5.24 9.86
C ILE A 183 9.21 -6.60 9.53
N PHE A 184 9.43 -6.87 8.24
CA PHE A 184 9.91 -8.15 7.72
C PHE A 184 11.34 -8.07 7.20
N PHE A 185 12.07 -9.17 7.34
CA PHE A 185 13.39 -9.32 6.74
C PHE A 185 13.28 -9.43 5.22
N GLN A 186 14.34 -9.04 4.50
CA GLN A 186 14.33 -8.97 3.04
C GLN A 186 13.90 -10.29 2.34
N HIS A 187 14.25 -11.46 2.91
CA HIS A 187 13.91 -12.77 2.34
C HIS A 187 12.42 -13.13 2.47
N GLU A 188 11.72 -12.64 3.51
CA GLU A 188 10.27 -12.85 3.71
C GLU A 188 9.42 -11.69 3.16
N ARG A 189 10.07 -10.58 2.78
CA ARG A 189 9.42 -9.33 2.40
C ARG A 189 8.51 -9.49 1.19
N ALA A 190 8.95 -10.22 0.16
CA ALA A 190 8.20 -10.39 -1.07
C ALA A 190 6.88 -11.14 -0.86
N GLU A 191 6.87 -12.21 -0.07
CA GLU A 191 5.67 -12.98 0.24
C GLU A 191 4.63 -12.11 0.98
N ASN A 192 5.08 -11.35 1.98
CA ASN A 192 4.19 -10.51 2.78
C ASN A 192 3.62 -9.32 1.98
N ILE A 193 4.39 -8.72 1.08
CA ILE A 193 3.90 -7.69 0.15
C ILE A 193 2.91 -8.29 -0.85
N SER A 194 3.13 -9.53 -1.29
CA SER A 194 2.22 -10.19 -2.23
C SER A 194 0.81 -10.36 -1.63
N TRP A 195 0.71 -10.75 -0.35
CA TRP A 195 -0.57 -10.78 0.36
C TRP A 195 -1.27 -9.43 0.43
N LEU A 196 -0.49 -8.35 0.55
CA LEU A 196 -1.00 -6.99 0.58
C LEU A 196 -1.57 -6.59 -0.78
N VAL A 197 -0.82 -6.83 -1.85
CA VAL A 197 -1.25 -6.53 -3.22
C VAL A 197 -2.48 -7.36 -3.61
N LEU A 198 -2.54 -8.64 -3.21
CA LEU A 198 -3.72 -9.48 -3.41
C LEU A 198 -4.97 -8.89 -2.74
N ALA A 199 -4.83 -8.34 -1.54
CA ALA A 199 -5.94 -7.68 -0.87
C ALA A 199 -6.34 -6.36 -1.53
N LEU A 200 -5.39 -5.55 -1.99
CA LEU A 200 -5.73 -4.34 -2.76
C LEU A 200 -6.51 -4.70 -4.03
N GLN A 201 -6.04 -5.72 -4.77
CA GLN A 201 -6.67 -6.14 -6.01
C GLN A 201 -8.06 -6.75 -5.77
N SER A 202 -8.22 -7.55 -4.71
CA SER A 202 -9.53 -8.08 -4.34
C SER A 202 -10.50 -6.97 -3.92
N GLY A 203 -10.03 -5.95 -3.22
CA GLY A 203 -10.83 -4.76 -2.87
C GLY A 203 -11.33 -4.01 -4.11
N CYS A 204 -10.44 -3.79 -5.09
CA CYS A 204 -10.76 -3.11 -6.34
C CYS A 204 -11.82 -3.87 -7.18
N SER A 205 -11.84 -5.21 -7.12
CA SER A 205 -12.86 -6.01 -7.81
C SER A 205 -14.16 -6.15 -7.02
N LEU A 206 -14.11 -6.18 -5.69
CA LEU A 206 -15.29 -6.32 -4.84
C LEU A 206 -16.12 -5.05 -4.71
N GLY A 207 -15.49 -3.87 -4.77
CA GLY A 207 -16.21 -2.58 -4.71
C GLY A 207 -17.26 -2.42 -5.81
N PRO A 208 -16.89 -2.55 -7.10
CA PRO A 208 -17.84 -2.52 -8.20
C PRO A 208 -18.83 -3.70 -8.17
N LEU A 209 -18.40 -4.88 -7.70
CA LEU A 209 -19.31 -6.01 -7.57
C LEU A 209 -20.46 -5.70 -6.60
N ALA A 210 -20.14 -5.14 -5.43
CA ALA A 210 -21.15 -4.74 -4.45
C ALA A 210 -22.04 -3.61 -5.01
N ALA A 211 -21.43 -2.58 -5.60
CA ALA A 211 -22.16 -1.46 -6.18
C ALA A 211 -23.09 -1.86 -7.32
N GLY A 212 -22.70 -2.82 -8.17
CA GLY A 212 -23.55 -3.28 -9.28
C GLY A 212 -24.73 -4.16 -8.85
N LEU A 213 -24.68 -4.77 -7.67
CA LEU A 213 -25.79 -5.54 -7.11
C LEU A 213 -26.84 -4.64 -6.44
N LEU A 214 -26.44 -3.48 -5.93
CA LEU A 214 -27.34 -2.55 -5.22
C LEU A 214 -28.51 -2.06 -6.09
N PRO A 215 -28.32 -1.54 -7.32
CA PRO A 215 -29.43 -1.16 -8.18
C PRO A 215 -30.37 -2.33 -8.46
N LYS A 216 -29.84 -3.53 -8.73
CA LYS A 216 -30.67 -4.70 -9.08
C LYS A 216 -31.48 -5.24 -7.89
N ALA A 217 -30.93 -5.16 -6.68
CA ALA A 217 -31.63 -5.56 -5.47
C ALA A 217 -32.67 -4.52 -5.02
N LEU A 218 -32.42 -3.23 -5.27
CA LEU A 218 -33.30 -2.12 -4.88
C LEU A 218 -34.39 -1.80 -5.93
N ILE A 219 -34.20 -2.15 -7.21
CA ILE A 219 -35.18 -1.95 -8.29
C ILE A 219 -36.25 -3.07 -8.32
N GLY A 220 -36.10 -4.11 -7.48
CA GLY A 220 -37.07 -5.20 -7.35
C GLY A 220 -38.42 -4.81 -6.71
N ASP A 221 -38.49 -3.68 -6.01
CA ASP A 221 -39.73 -3.08 -5.52
C ASP A 221 -39.56 -1.56 -5.56
N GLY A 222 -40.38 -0.88 -6.36
CA GLY A 222 -40.20 0.54 -6.70
C GLY A 222 -40.00 1.45 -5.48
N ALA A 223 -38.79 1.95 -5.27
CA ALA A 223 -38.52 3.13 -4.47
C ALA A 223 -37.17 3.78 -4.85
N VAL A 224 -37.28 5.00 -5.36
CA VAL A 224 -36.25 6.00 -5.70
C VAL A 224 -35.47 6.52 -4.47
N ILE A 225 -35.41 5.78 -3.36
CA ILE A 225 -34.97 6.35 -2.09
C ILE A 225 -34.06 5.37 -1.38
N LEU A 226 -32.75 5.61 -1.40
CA LEU A 226 -31.82 5.26 -0.30
C LEU A 226 -30.46 5.95 -0.55
N TRP A 227 -30.45 7.27 -0.41
CA TRP A 227 -29.32 7.97 0.17
C TRP A 227 -29.56 8.08 1.69
N LEU A 228 -29.38 6.98 2.42
CA LEU A 228 -29.20 6.86 3.87
C LEU A 228 -28.47 5.55 4.17
#